data_AF-A0A822ABH1-F1
#
_entry.id   AF-A0A822ABH1-F1
#
_cell.length_a   1.000
_cell.length_b   1.000
_cell.length_c   1.000
_cell.angle_alpha   90.00
_cell.angle_beta   90.00
_cell.angle_gamma   90.00
#
_symmetry.space_group_name_H-M   'P 1'
#
loop_
_entity.id
_entity.type
_entity.pdbx_description
1 polymer ?
#
loop_
_entity_poly.entity_id
_entity_poly.type
_entity_poly.pdbx_seq_one_letter_code
_entity_poly.pdbx_strand_id
1 'polypeptide(L)'
;MARSSAMSNQFTMPTIFFHHKTFGQNIRLDNNASRAMRHTSFDNGITFTNKQIQMNEHIHMQIVDIDESGQWLGSLAIGFIQIDPGSIQRHELCKSAIPNICQKTGISYVKRIFERLTRQTVITFYYNQDGAFYILDGKEQEICKNVNVQGPMWGIIDLYGNVKGAVLITQPKTVVDSRTFFIKYDQKPDKLPIQYFTQLKPTNLQSIIFYNIHGPELDLYCQNKVVFRKNVRKLSRPYLFIDFPMRPDDELYIRILSVDLNYRTPGVIGFTNAEPSTVVKTIDKLPADDPMGLYDRPEFWIINEDGFDERLSELDEYRFVFDQKGEIHMWRILSVV
;
A
#
# COMPACT_ATOMS: atom_id res chain seq x y z
N MET A 1 -26.89 -36.30 -36.35
CA MET A 1 -26.15 -36.36 -35.07
C MET A 1 -24.67 -36.38 -35.38
N ALA A 2 -23.96 -35.29 -35.10
CA ALA A 2 -22.50 -35.27 -34.98
C ALA A 2 -22.17 -34.14 -34.00
N ARG A 3 -21.80 -34.50 -32.77
CA ARG A 3 -21.35 -33.55 -31.74
C ARG A 3 -19.91 -33.19 -32.06
N SER A 4 -19.61 -31.91 -32.30
CA SER A 4 -18.23 -31.43 -32.29
C SER A 4 -17.77 -31.31 -30.84
N SER A 5 -16.65 -31.96 -30.54
CA SER A 5 -15.94 -31.92 -29.27
C SER A 5 -15.17 -30.60 -29.17
N ALA A 6 -15.53 -29.76 -28.20
CA ALA A 6 -14.72 -28.62 -27.80
C ALA A 6 -13.43 -29.11 -27.14
N MET A 7 -12.27 -28.74 -27.72
CA MET A 7 -10.99 -28.83 -27.03
C MET A 7 -10.93 -27.74 -25.96
N SER A 8 -11.11 -28.13 -24.71
CA SER A 8 -10.74 -27.32 -23.54
C SER A 8 -9.28 -27.57 -23.19
N ASN A 9 -8.39 -26.64 -23.53
CA ASN A 9 -7.05 -26.57 -22.93
C ASN A 9 -6.89 -25.18 -22.30
N GLN A 10 -7.47 -25.01 -21.11
CA GLN A 10 -6.98 -24.00 -20.16
C GLN A 10 -5.90 -24.67 -19.32
N PHE A 11 -4.63 -24.35 -19.58
CA PHE A 11 -3.55 -24.65 -18.66
C PHE A 11 -3.72 -23.76 -17.42
N THR A 12 -4.41 -24.25 -16.39
CA THR A 12 -4.40 -23.62 -15.07
C THR A 12 -3.02 -23.83 -14.45
N MET A 13 -2.19 -22.79 -14.40
CA MET A 13 -0.95 -22.82 -13.62
C MET A 13 -1.28 -23.21 -12.18
N PRO A 14 -0.53 -24.13 -11.54
CA PRO A 14 -0.82 -24.54 -10.17
C PRO A 14 -0.62 -23.37 -9.22
N THR A 15 -1.70 -22.95 -8.56
CA THR A 15 -1.74 -21.89 -7.56
C THR A 15 -0.79 -22.19 -6.39
N ILE A 16 -0.07 -21.16 -5.93
CA ILE A 16 0.87 -21.26 -4.82
C ILE A 16 0.17 -21.05 -3.48
N PHE A 17 0.46 -21.90 -2.50
CA PHE A 17 -0.10 -21.91 -1.15
C PHE A 17 0.99 -22.17 -0.11
N PHE A 18 0.66 -22.01 1.17
CA PHE A 18 1.51 -22.45 2.26
C PHE A 18 1.52 -23.98 2.34
N HIS A 19 2.65 -24.58 2.72
CA HIS A 19 2.80 -26.02 2.87
C HIS A 19 1.92 -26.53 4.03
N HIS A 20 0.91 -27.33 3.70
CA HIS A 20 -0.16 -27.76 4.63
C HIS A 20 0.27 -28.62 5.83
N LYS A 21 1.50 -29.15 5.86
CA LYS A 21 2.01 -30.02 6.95
C LYS A 21 3.19 -29.46 7.72
N THR A 22 3.95 -28.54 7.11
CA THR A 22 5.27 -28.14 7.60
C THR A 22 5.26 -26.64 7.81
N PHE A 23 5.03 -26.23 9.06
CA PHE A 23 5.00 -24.84 9.49
C PHE A 23 5.24 -24.75 11.00
N GLY A 24 5.66 -23.59 11.48
CA GLY A 24 6.07 -23.37 12.86
C GLY A 24 4.94 -23.61 13.87
N GLN A 25 5.32 -23.85 15.13
CA GLN A 25 4.38 -24.22 16.19
C GLN A 25 3.31 -23.14 16.43
N ASN A 26 3.66 -21.87 16.21
CA ASN A 26 2.77 -20.74 16.43
C ASN A 26 1.96 -20.37 15.18
N ILE A 27 2.10 -21.09 14.07
CA ILE A 27 1.34 -20.84 12.84
C ILE A 27 0.03 -21.62 12.81
N ARG A 28 -1.03 -20.94 12.37
CA ARG A 28 -2.29 -21.51 11.92
C ARG A 28 -2.53 -21.10 10.48
N LEU A 29 -2.90 -22.07 9.65
CA LEU A 29 -3.31 -21.84 8.28
C LEU A 29 -4.83 -21.77 8.19
N ASP A 30 -5.36 -21.04 7.21
CA ASP A 30 -6.77 -21.16 6.82
C ASP A 30 -7.04 -22.49 6.08
N ASN A 31 -8.32 -22.76 5.80
CA ASN A 31 -8.74 -24.02 5.17
C ASN A 31 -8.11 -24.26 3.79
N ASN A 32 -7.77 -23.18 3.08
CA ASN A 32 -7.18 -23.23 1.75
C ASN A 32 -5.64 -23.21 1.77
N ALA A 33 -5.04 -23.11 2.96
CA ALA A 33 -3.62 -22.82 3.14
C ALA A 33 -3.13 -21.59 2.33
N SER A 34 -4.03 -20.65 2.01
CA SER A 34 -3.70 -19.38 1.37
C SER A 34 -3.21 -18.35 2.37
N ARG A 35 -3.65 -18.44 3.63
CA ARG A 35 -3.35 -17.48 4.70
C ARG A 35 -2.65 -18.18 5.86
N ALA A 36 -1.56 -17.61 6.33
CA ALA A 36 -0.84 -18.02 7.53
C ALA A 36 -0.93 -16.93 8.61
N MET A 37 -1.25 -17.33 9.84
CA MET A 37 -1.36 -16.45 11.00
C MET A 37 -0.54 -16.99 12.17
N ARG A 38 0.38 -16.19 12.71
CA ARG A 38 1.03 -16.42 14.00
C ARG A 38 0.09 -15.96 15.12
N HIS A 39 -0.36 -16.90 15.92
CA HIS A 39 -1.41 -16.64 16.93
C HIS A 39 -0.89 -16.32 18.33
N THR A 40 0.41 -16.53 18.59
CA THR A 40 1.05 -16.25 19.89
C THR A 40 2.55 -16.01 19.70
N SER A 41 3.19 -15.42 20.72
CA SER A 41 4.62 -15.06 20.73
C SER A 41 5.05 -14.16 19.56
N PHE A 42 6.36 -14.04 19.37
CA PHE A 42 7.04 -13.33 18.28
C PHE A 42 7.81 -14.27 17.33
N ASP A 43 7.90 -15.56 17.66
CA ASP A 43 8.74 -16.55 16.99
C ASP A 43 7.94 -17.82 16.64
N ASN A 44 8.64 -18.86 16.16
CA ASN A 44 8.05 -20.11 15.65
C ASN A 44 7.05 -19.85 14.52
N GLY A 45 7.39 -18.89 13.65
CA GLY A 45 6.56 -18.39 12.56
C GLY A 45 6.91 -18.94 11.18
N ILE A 46 7.82 -19.91 11.08
CA ILE A 46 8.34 -20.43 9.80
C ILE A 46 7.24 -21.14 8.99
N THR A 47 7.15 -20.85 7.71
CA THR A 47 6.27 -21.47 6.73
C THR A 47 7.01 -21.67 5.41
N PHE A 48 6.49 -22.53 4.55
CA PHE A 48 7.07 -22.84 3.24
C PHE A 48 6.02 -22.79 2.14
N THR A 49 6.45 -22.67 0.89
CA THR A 49 5.58 -22.85 -0.27
C THR A 49 5.20 -24.32 -0.44
N ASN A 50 3.98 -24.60 -0.91
CA ASN A 50 3.47 -25.95 -1.10
C ASN A 50 4.13 -26.71 -2.28
N LYS A 51 4.83 -25.99 -3.15
CA LYS A 51 5.49 -26.52 -4.34
C LYS A 51 6.88 -25.90 -4.53
N GLN A 52 7.67 -26.56 -5.36
CA GLN A 52 8.91 -26.00 -5.91
C GLN A 52 8.59 -24.76 -6.74
N ILE A 53 9.49 -23.80 -6.66
CA ILE A 53 9.43 -22.51 -7.33
C ILE A 53 10.36 -22.60 -8.53
N GLN A 54 9.87 -22.23 -9.71
CA GLN A 54 10.68 -22.18 -10.92
C GLN A 54 11.54 -20.92 -10.95
N MET A 55 12.63 -20.96 -11.71
CA MET A 55 13.45 -19.77 -11.94
C MET A 55 12.59 -18.67 -12.58
N ASN A 56 12.71 -17.44 -12.08
CA ASN A 56 11.90 -16.28 -12.45
C ASN A 56 10.39 -16.40 -12.12
N GLU A 57 9.95 -17.45 -11.40
CA GLU A 57 8.59 -17.51 -10.86
C GLU A 57 8.49 -16.58 -9.65
N HIS A 58 7.53 -15.65 -9.71
CA HIS A 58 7.31 -14.66 -8.67
C HIS A 58 6.33 -15.19 -7.62
N ILE A 59 6.74 -15.12 -6.36
CA ILE A 59 5.89 -15.43 -5.21
C ILE A 59 5.40 -14.12 -4.65
N HIS A 60 4.09 -13.89 -4.68
CA HIS A 60 3.49 -12.67 -4.16
C HIS A 60 2.87 -12.95 -2.80
N MET A 61 3.29 -12.19 -1.79
CA MET A 61 2.84 -12.31 -0.42
C MET A 61 2.31 -10.96 0.05
N GLN A 62 1.07 -10.92 0.51
CA GLN A 62 0.48 -9.73 1.13
C GLN A 62 0.43 -9.90 2.66
N ILE A 63 0.87 -8.88 3.39
CA ILE A 63 0.76 -8.84 4.84
C ILE A 63 -0.68 -8.54 5.22
N VAL A 64 -1.28 -9.37 6.09
CA VAL A 64 -2.68 -9.23 6.51
C VAL A 64 -2.84 -8.93 8.00
N ASP A 65 -1.77 -9.09 8.78
CA ASP A 65 -1.80 -8.74 10.20
C ASP A 65 -0.42 -8.40 10.78
N ILE A 66 -0.39 -7.41 11.67
CA ILE A 66 0.80 -6.88 12.33
C ILE A 66 0.47 -6.60 13.80
N ASP A 67 1.45 -6.75 14.67
CA ASP A 67 1.41 -6.32 16.05
C ASP A 67 1.49 -4.79 16.18
N GLU A 68 0.35 -4.14 16.37
CA GLU A 68 0.26 -2.69 16.56
C GLU A 68 0.60 -2.25 18.00
N SER A 69 0.73 -3.21 18.93
CA SER A 69 1.01 -2.91 20.35
C SER A 69 2.44 -2.41 20.61
N GLY A 70 3.35 -2.56 19.65
CA GLY A 70 4.77 -2.25 19.80
C GLY A 70 5.53 -3.19 20.73
N GLN A 71 4.91 -4.28 21.19
CA GLN A 71 5.52 -5.23 22.13
C GLN A 71 6.68 -6.00 21.51
N TRP A 72 6.61 -6.29 20.21
CA TRP A 72 7.62 -7.10 19.51
C TRP A 72 8.45 -6.26 18.54
N LEU A 73 9.76 -6.23 18.78
CA LEU A 73 10.76 -5.70 17.86
C LEU A 73 11.21 -6.80 16.88
N GLY A 74 11.57 -6.39 15.67
CA GLY A 74 11.95 -7.29 14.58
C GLY A 74 10.81 -7.53 13.60
N SER A 75 11.17 -8.03 12.43
CA SER A 75 10.28 -8.16 11.28
C SER A 75 10.47 -9.52 10.62
N LEU A 76 9.64 -9.81 9.62
CA LEU A 76 9.61 -11.09 8.92
C LEU A 76 10.95 -11.38 8.22
N ALA A 77 11.20 -12.65 7.92
CA ALA A 77 12.28 -13.07 7.04
C ALA A 77 11.73 -13.88 5.86
N ILE A 78 12.35 -13.74 4.70
CA ILE A 78 11.99 -14.48 3.47
C ILE A 78 13.21 -15.03 2.78
N GLY A 79 12.98 -16.01 1.92
CA GLY A 79 13.94 -16.43 0.92
C GLY A 79 13.64 -17.83 0.42
N PHE A 80 14.69 -18.64 0.29
CA PHE A 80 14.59 -19.95 -0.33
C PHE A 80 15.36 -21.03 0.42
N ILE A 81 14.89 -22.27 0.29
CA ILE A 81 15.56 -23.48 0.79
C ILE A 81 15.67 -24.53 -0.31
N GLN A 82 16.77 -25.30 -0.29
CA GLN A 82 17.00 -26.45 -1.17
C GLN A 82 16.78 -27.77 -0.46
N ILE A 83 15.59 -27.92 0.11
CA ILE A 83 15.12 -29.17 0.72
C ILE A 83 13.60 -29.18 0.63
N ASP A 84 13.02 -30.34 0.34
CA ASP A 84 11.57 -30.49 0.29
C ASP A 84 10.98 -30.25 1.70
N PRO A 85 10.11 -29.24 1.91
CA PRO A 85 9.43 -29.03 3.19
C PRO A 85 8.67 -30.26 3.69
N GLY A 86 8.20 -31.12 2.79
CA GLY A 86 7.54 -32.38 3.12
C GLY A 86 8.43 -33.39 3.86
N SER A 87 9.75 -33.27 3.72
CA SER A 87 10.73 -34.11 4.42
C SER A 87 11.11 -33.59 5.81
N ILE A 88 10.78 -32.33 6.13
CA ILE A 88 11.11 -31.70 7.40
C ILE A 88 10.03 -32.04 8.42
N GLN A 89 10.42 -32.61 9.56
CA GLN A 89 9.47 -32.83 10.64
C GLN A 89 9.18 -31.52 11.38
N ARG A 90 7.92 -31.26 11.71
CA ARG A 90 7.50 -29.99 12.33
C ARG A 90 8.24 -29.65 13.63
N HIS A 91 8.59 -30.66 14.42
CA HIS A 91 9.31 -30.48 15.69
C HIS A 91 10.80 -30.16 15.49
N GLU A 92 11.35 -30.40 14.30
CA GLU A 92 12.74 -30.08 13.97
C GLU A 92 12.91 -28.62 13.56
N LEU A 93 11.83 -27.90 13.24
CA LEU A 93 11.87 -26.49 12.84
C LEU A 93 12.42 -25.60 13.96
N CYS A 94 13.38 -24.74 13.62
CA CYS A 94 13.88 -23.72 14.51
C CYS A 94 12.83 -22.64 14.82
N LYS A 95 13.06 -21.89 15.90
CA LYS A 95 12.20 -20.78 16.32
C LYS A 95 12.23 -19.59 15.35
N SER A 96 13.33 -19.40 14.63
CA SER A 96 13.45 -18.38 13.58
C SER A 96 14.35 -18.90 12.47
N ALA A 97 14.15 -18.38 11.27
CA ALA A 97 14.93 -18.73 10.10
C ALA A 97 16.36 -18.15 10.10
N ILE A 98 16.63 -17.09 10.87
CA ILE A 98 17.94 -16.45 10.97
C ILE A 98 18.40 -16.44 12.43
N PRO A 99 19.66 -16.81 12.75
CA PRO A 99 20.73 -17.21 11.83
C PRO A 99 20.62 -18.66 11.33
N ASN A 100 19.72 -19.46 11.93
CA ASN A 100 19.69 -20.90 11.75
C ASN A 100 18.31 -21.37 11.27
N ILE A 101 18.10 -21.41 9.97
CA ILE A 101 17.29 -22.47 9.35
C ILE A 101 18.04 -23.75 9.67
N CYS A 102 17.44 -24.65 10.45
CA CYS A 102 18.01 -25.83 11.07
C CYS A 102 19.38 -26.26 10.52
N GLN A 103 20.34 -26.60 11.38
CA GLN A 103 21.64 -27.18 10.96
C GLN A 103 21.52 -28.45 10.06
N LYS A 104 20.31 -28.98 9.87
CA LYS A 104 19.98 -30.12 9.00
C LYS A 104 19.31 -29.74 7.66
N THR A 105 18.88 -28.51 7.46
CA THR A 105 18.06 -28.10 6.31
C THR A 105 18.93 -27.55 5.18
N GLY A 106 19.63 -28.45 4.49
CA GLY A 106 20.25 -28.19 3.18
C GLY A 106 20.93 -26.83 3.02
N ILE A 107 20.88 -26.31 1.80
CA ILE A 107 21.33 -24.96 1.48
C ILE A 107 20.13 -24.01 1.64
N SER A 108 20.32 -22.89 2.33
CA SER A 108 19.27 -21.88 2.53
C SER A 108 19.79 -20.47 2.27
N TYR A 109 18.90 -19.63 1.75
CA TYR A 109 19.18 -18.26 1.34
C TYR A 109 18.08 -17.38 1.91
N VAL A 110 18.28 -16.79 3.09
CA VAL A 110 17.23 -16.06 3.81
C VAL A 110 17.72 -14.73 4.34
N LYS A 111 16.86 -13.72 4.22
CA LYS A 111 17.13 -12.35 4.65
C LYS A 111 15.98 -11.82 5.50
N ARG A 112 16.34 -11.03 6.52
CA ARG A 112 15.41 -10.26 7.35
C ARG A 112 14.98 -9.01 6.59
N ILE A 113 13.69 -8.71 6.58
CA ILE A 113 13.14 -7.49 5.97
C ILE A 113 13.07 -6.42 7.05
N PHE A 114 13.95 -5.42 7.00
CA PHE A 114 14.04 -4.37 8.03
C PHE A 114 13.18 -3.14 7.71
N GLU A 115 12.64 -3.09 6.49
CA GLU A 115 11.72 -2.08 6.01
C GLU A 115 10.42 -2.11 6.81
N ARG A 116 9.75 -0.95 6.88
CA ARG A 116 8.50 -0.81 7.61
C ARG A 116 7.40 -1.51 6.82
N LEU A 117 6.84 -2.57 7.40
CA LEU A 117 5.71 -3.28 6.84
C LEU A 117 4.41 -2.81 7.49
N THR A 118 3.35 -2.74 6.70
CA THR A 118 1.98 -2.43 7.14
C THR A 118 1.04 -3.55 6.70
N ARG A 119 -0.19 -3.54 7.22
CA ARG A 119 -1.24 -4.35 6.60
C ARG A 119 -1.37 -3.92 5.14
N GLN A 120 -1.62 -4.90 4.28
CA GLN A 120 -1.68 -4.79 2.82
C GLN A 120 -0.33 -4.62 2.09
N THR A 121 0.81 -4.46 2.78
CA THR A 121 2.12 -4.48 2.10
C THR A 121 2.26 -5.76 1.29
N VAL A 122 2.66 -5.62 0.01
CA VAL A 122 2.94 -6.75 -0.87
C VAL A 122 4.44 -6.88 -1.04
N ILE A 123 4.95 -8.06 -0.71
CA ILE A 123 6.33 -8.45 -0.99
C ILE A 123 6.26 -9.50 -2.09
N THR A 124 7.00 -9.25 -3.17
CA THR A 124 7.21 -10.26 -4.21
C THR A 124 8.62 -10.79 -4.07
N PHE A 125 8.84 -12.10 -4.13
CA PHE A 125 10.20 -12.65 -4.13
C PHE A 125 10.35 -13.78 -5.12
N TYR A 126 11.55 -13.88 -5.69
CA TYR A 126 11.89 -14.80 -6.78
C TYR A 126 13.41 -15.03 -6.80
N TYR A 127 13.86 -15.92 -7.68
CA TYR A 127 15.29 -16.13 -7.92
C TYR A 127 15.55 -16.27 -9.41
N ASN A 128 16.77 -15.90 -9.83
CA ASN A 128 17.26 -16.01 -11.19
C ASN A 128 18.73 -16.49 -11.18
N GLN A 129 19.43 -16.39 -12.31
CA GLN A 129 20.83 -16.81 -12.42
C GLN A 129 21.81 -15.96 -11.59
N ASP A 130 21.46 -14.72 -11.27
CA ASP A 130 22.30 -13.79 -10.52
C ASP A 130 22.16 -13.95 -8.99
N GLY A 131 21.02 -14.48 -8.54
CA GLY A 131 20.76 -14.67 -7.11
C GLY A 131 19.27 -14.80 -6.76
N ALA A 132 18.97 -14.56 -5.48
CA ALA A 132 17.61 -14.47 -4.96
C ALA A 132 17.28 -13.02 -4.58
N PHE A 133 16.07 -12.58 -4.91
CA PHE A 133 15.64 -11.19 -4.82
C PHE A 133 14.23 -11.07 -4.23
N TYR A 134 13.92 -9.90 -3.68
CA TYR A 134 12.57 -9.48 -3.38
C TYR A 134 12.30 -8.07 -3.90
N ILE A 135 11.05 -7.80 -4.20
CA ILE A 135 10.52 -6.50 -4.60
C ILE A 135 9.56 -6.07 -3.50
N LEU A 136 9.82 -4.90 -2.94
CA LEU A 136 8.97 -4.21 -1.98
C LEU A 136 8.88 -2.76 -2.44
N ASP A 137 7.65 -2.24 -2.53
CA ASP A 137 7.36 -0.89 -3.05
C ASP A 137 8.16 -0.63 -4.34
N GLY A 138 7.97 -1.52 -5.33
CA GLY A 138 8.52 -1.37 -6.69
C GLY A 138 10.04 -1.51 -6.78
N LYS A 139 10.73 -1.58 -5.63
CA LYS A 139 12.18 -1.64 -5.55
C LYS A 139 12.65 -3.06 -5.32
N GLU A 140 13.42 -3.55 -6.27
CA GLU A 140 14.12 -4.82 -6.17
C GLU A 140 15.31 -4.72 -5.20
N GLN A 141 15.45 -5.74 -4.37
CA GLN A 141 16.48 -5.88 -3.36
C GLN A 141 16.97 -7.32 -3.29
N GLU A 142 18.25 -7.47 -2.97
CA GLU A 142 18.90 -8.78 -2.91
C GLU A 142 18.62 -9.48 -1.59
N ILE A 143 18.29 -10.77 -1.67
CA ILE A 143 18.31 -11.73 -0.55
C ILE A 143 19.71 -12.34 -0.43
N CYS A 144 20.26 -12.85 -1.54
CA CYS A 144 21.59 -13.46 -1.58
C CYS A 144 22.16 -13.48 -3.02
N LYS A 145 23.44 -13.12 -3.19
CA LYS A 145 24.20 -13.36 -4.45
C LYS A 145 24.62 -14.81 -4.58
N ASN A 146 24.83 -15.26 -5.82
CA ASN A 146 25.45 -16.55 -6.12
C ASN A 146 24.67 -17.74 -5.51
N VAL A 147 23.35 -17.70 -5.66
CA VAL A 147 22.46 -18.81 -5.31
C VAL A 147 22.77 -19.99 -6.23
N ASN A 148 22.86 -21.19 -5.67
CA ASN A 148 22.98 -22.41 -6.46
C ASN A 148 21.64 -22.70 -7.13
N VAL A 149 21.49 -22.35 -8.40
CA VAL A 149 20.22 -22.53 -9.13
C VAL A 149 20.00 -23.93 -9.71
N GLN A 150 20.94 -24.86 -9.52
CA GLN A 150 20.86 -26.21 -10.08
C GLN A 150 19.95 -27.15 -9.26
N GLY A 151 19.62 -26.78 -8.02
CA GLY A 151 18.77 -27.57 -7.12
C GLY A 151 17.32 -27.08 -7.06
N PRO A 152 16.37 -27.95 -6.66
CA PRO A 152 14.99 -27.53 -6.45
C PRO A 152 14.89 -26.52 -5.29
N MET A 153 14.07 -25.49 -5.48
CA MET A 153 13.93 -24.36 -4.55
C MET A 153 12.50 -24.26 -4.04
N TRP A 154 12.33 -24.09 -2.73
CA TRP A 154 11.03 -23.74 -2.12
C TRP A 154 11.16 -22.40 -1.43
N GLY A 155 10.09 -21.60 -1.48
CA GLY A 155 10.02 -20.35 -0.73
C GLY A 155 9.89 -20.64 0.76
N ILE A 156 10.61 -19.87 1.59
CA ILE A 156 10.47 -19.87 3.05
C ILE A 156 10.05 -18.48 3.52
N ILE A 157 9.09 -18.43 4.44
CA ILE A 157 8.56 -17.21 5.05
C ILE A 157 8.53 -17.42 6.57
N ASP A 158 9.29 -16.64 7.32
CA ASP A 158 9.27 -16.62 8.79
C ASP A 158 8.48 -15.41 9.27
N LEU A 159 7.23 -15.63 9.71
CA LEU A 159 6.39 -14.62 10.34
C LEU A 159 6.92 -14.31 11.74
N TYR A 160 8.02 -13.57 11.82
CA TYR A 160 8.73 -13.22 13.04
C TYR A 160 8.45 -11.77 13.47
N GLY A 161 8.55 -11.51 14.77
CA GLY A 161 8.52 -10.15 15.32
C GLY A 161 7.13 -9.54 15.21
N ASN A 162 7.03 -8.32 14.71
CA ASN A 162 5.76 -7.62 14.61
C ASN A 162 4.82 -8.18 13.53
N VAL A 163 5.30 -8.91 12.52
CA VAL A 163 4.43 -9.45 11.46
C VAL A 163 3.72 -10.70 11.97
N LYS A 164 2.38 -10.67 12.03
CA LYS A 164 1.55 -11.79 12.52
C LYS A 164 0.91 -12.57 11.39
N GLY A 165 0.62 -11.98 10.24
CA GLY A 165 -0.18 -12.64 9.22
C GLY A 165 0.23 -12.31 7.80
N ALA A 166 0.20 -13.32 6.93
CA ALA A 166 0.42 -13.17 5.50
C ALA A 166 -0.52 -14.05 4.67
N VAL A 167 -0.80 -13.64 3.44
CA VAL A 167 -1.53 -14.41 2.43
C VAL A 167 -0.70 -14.52 1.16
N LEU A 168 -0.65 -15.69 0.54
CA LEU A 168 -0.06 -15.87 -0.79
C LEU A 168 -1.14 -15.57 -1.85
N ILE A 169 -0.78 -14.73 -2.82
CA ILE A 169 -1.71 -14.25 -3.87
C ILE A 169 -1.18 -14.62 -5.25
N THR A 170 -2.08 -14.92 -6.18
CA THR A 170 -1.73 -15.39 -7.54
C THR A 170 -1.14 -14.30 -8.41
N GLN A 171 -1.61 -13.08 -8.23
CA GLN A 171 -1.07 -11.88 -8.84
C GLN A 171 -1.20 -10.76 -7.81
N PRO A 172 -0.16 -9.93 -7.65
CA PRO A 172 -0.34 -8.68 -6.95
C PRO A 172 -1.34 -7.90 -7.79
N LYS A 173 -2.42 -7.37 -7.20
CA LYS A 173 -3.13 -6.27 -7.85
C LYS A 173 -2.03 -5.26 -8.18
N THR A 174 -1.85 -4.89 -9.45
CA THR A 174 -0.80 -3.96 -9.87
C THR A 174 -0.89 -2.69 -9.04
N VAL A 175 -0.05 -2.62 -8.02
CA VAL A 175 0.28 -1.42 -7.27
C VAL A 175 1.70 -1.12 -7.71
N VAL A 176 1.80 -0.28 -8.74
CA VAL A 176 3.04 0.40 -9.04
C VAL A 176 3.18 1.42 -7.93
N ASP A 177 4.01 1.13 -6.94
CA ASP A 177 4.41 2.13 -5.98
C ASP A 177 5.88 1.97 -5.79
N SER A 178 6.59 3.07 -5.89
CA SER A 178 7.99 3.15 -5.59
C SER A 178 8.20 4.44 -4.83
N ARG A 179 8.78 4.33 -3.63
CA ARG A 179 9.60 5.28 -2.85
C ARG A 179 9.30 5.27 -1.36
N THR A 180 10.35 5.60 -0.61
CA THR A 180 10.36 6.03 0.79
C THR A 180 11.74 6.68 1.01
N PHE A 181 12.00 7.83 1.65
CA PHE A 181 11.33 9.07 2.13
C PHE A 181 12.51 10.08 2.40
N PHE A 182 12.44 11.35 2.83
CA PHE A 182 11.81 11.97 4.02
C PHE A 182 11.89 13.51 3.96
N ILE A 183 10.93 14.23 4.57
CA ILE A 183 11.18 15.52 5.25
C ILE A 183 10.37 15.62 6.56
N LYS A 184 11.05 15.91 7.67
CA LYS A 184 10.47 16.43 8.92
C LYS A 184 10.31 17.95 8.78
N TYR A 185 9.12 18.50 9.08
CA TYR A 185 8.92 19.95 9.15
C TYR A 185 8.78 20.43 10.59
N ASP A 186 9.85 21.04 11.10
CA ASP A 186 9.83 21.97 12.25
C ASP A 186 10.31 23.39 11.85
N GLN A 187 10.39 23.70 10.55
CA GLN A 187 10.68 25.06 10.07
C GLN A 187 9.89 25.40 8.80
N LYS A 188 9.31 26.61 8.77
CA LYS A 188 8.55 27.17 7.64
C LYS A 188 9.42 27.14 6.36
N PRO A 189 8.99 26.50 5.26
CA PRO A 189 9.79 26.44 4.04
C PRO A 189 9.68 27.73 3.22
N ASP A 190 10.78 28.46 3.08
CA ASP A 190 10.85 29.62 2.17
C ASP A 190 10.94 29.20 0.68
N LYS A 191 11.21 27.92 0.37
CA LYS A 191 11.10 27.34 -0.98
C LYS A 191 10.74 25.85 -0.91
N LEU A 192 9.68 25.44 -1.61
CA LEU A 192 9.29 24.04 -1.77
C LEU A 192 10.00 23.41 -3.00
N PRO A 193 10.38 22.12 -2.94
CA PRO A 193 10.91 21.41 -4.10
C PRO A 193 9.74 21.02 -5.01
N ILE A 194 9.33 21.91 -5.91
CA ILE A 194 8.42 21.54 -7.00
C ILE A 194 9.23 20.72 -8.02
N GLN A 195 9.31 19.41 -7.82
CA GLN A 195 9.82 18.49 -8.85
C GLN A 195 8.65 17.99 -9.69
N TYR A 196 8.72 18.24 -11.00
CA TYR A 196 7.71 17.81 -11.96
C TYR A 196 8.12 16.47 -12.58
N PHE A 197 7.63 15.34 -12.06
CA PHE A 197 7.91 14.03 -12.65
C PHE A 197 7.11 13.79 -13.93
N THR A 198 7.72 13.03 -14.82
CA THR A 198 7.34 12.81 -16.21
C THR A 198 6.71 11.44 -16.38
N GLN A 199 5.40 11.39 -16.57
CA GLN A 199 4.73 10.50 -17.54
C GLN A 199 3.23 10.85 -17.54
N LEU A 200 2.77 11.38 -18.68
CA LEU A 200 1.48 12.08 -18.91
C LEU A 200 1.38 13.45 -18.22
N LYS A 201 2.25 14.40 -18.59
CA LYS A 201 1.96 15.81 -18.34
C LYS A 201 1.02 16.33 -19.43
N PRO A 202 -0.14 16.91 -19.10
CA PRO A 202 -0.65 18.04 -19.86
C PRO A 202 0.50 19.05 -19.97
N THR A 203 0.94 19.38 -21.18
CA THR A 203 2.12 20.23 -21.40
C THR A 203 1.94 21.68 -20.91
N ASN A 204 0.75 22.04 -20.42
CA ASN A 204 0.38 23.37 -19.92
C ASN A 204 -0.46 23.29 -18.63
N LEU A 205 0.08 22.72 -17.55
CA LEU A 205 -0.57 22.84 -16.24
C LEU A 205 -0.38 24.26 -15.69
N GLN A 206 -1.48 25.00 -15.55
CA GLN A 206 -1.49 26.27 -14.84
C GLN A 206 -1.58 25.99 -13.33
N SER A 207 -0.68 26.57 -12.54
CA SER A 207 -0.82 26.52 -11.09
C SER A 207 -2.04 27.32 -10.66
N ILE A 208 -2.99 26.65 -10.01
CA ILE A 208 -4.08 27.32 -9.30
C ILE A 208 -3.67 27.61 -7.85
N ILE A 209 -4.42 28.50 -7.20
CA ILE A 209 -4.27 28.83 -5.79
C ILE A 209 -5.55 28.47 -5.04
N PHE A 210 -5.40 28.18 -3.76
CA PHE A 210 -6.51 28.05 -2.84
C PHE A 210 -7.06 29.43 -2.48
N TYR A 211 -8.37 29.47 -2.23
CA TYR A 211 -9.06 30.65 -1.77
C TYR A 211 -8.45 31.12 -0.45
N ASN A 212 -8.08 32.40 -0.39
CA ASN A 212 -7.31 32.96 0.73
C ASN A 212 -8.05 32.91 2.07
N ILE A 213 -9.38 32.75 2.04
CA ILE A 213 -10.17 32.59 3.25
C ILE A 213 -10.66 31.15 3.34
N HIS A 214 -10.33 30.48 4.44
CA HIS A 214 -10.51 29.05 4.61
C HIS A 214 -10.84 28.72 6.06
N GLY A 215 -11.06 27.43 6.34
CA GLY A 215 -11.24 26.92 7.69
C GLY A 215 -10.14 27.39 8.66
N PRO A 216 -10.46 27.66 9.94
CA PRO A 216 -9.50 28.21 10.91
C PRO A 216 -8.29 27.30 11.17
N GLU A 217 -8.46 26.00 10.95
CA GLU A 217 -7.45 24.97 11.17
C GLU A 217 -6.55 24.72 9.96
N LEU A 218 -6.67 25.52 8.91
CA LEU A 218 -5.79 25.46 7.75
C LEU A 218 -4.81 26.62 7.77
N ASP A 219 -3.61 26.37 7.24
CA ASP A 219 -2.62 27.39 6.93
C ASP A 219 -2.23 27.28 5.46
N LEU A 220 -2.24 28.42 4.78
CA LEU A 220 -1.83 28.54 3.39
C LEU A 220 -0.38 29.00 3.27
N TYR A 221 0.33 28.40 2.32
CA TYR A 221 1.74 28.64 2.03
C TYR A 221 1.97 28.78 0.53
N CYS A 222 3.17 29.30 0.18
CA CYS A 222 3.63 29.43 -1.20
C CYS A 222 2.64 30.17 -2.10
N GLN A 223 2.23 31.37 -1.67
CA GLN A 223 1.22 32.18 -2.36
C GLN A 223 -0.09 31.40 -2.56
N ASN A 224 -0.56 30.76 -1.49
CA ASN A 224 -1.80 29.99 -1.43
C ASN A 224 -1.84 28.75 -2.32
N LYS A 225 -0.70 28.24 -2.78
CA LYS A 225 -0.63 27.01 -3.59
C LYS A 225 -0.59 25.74 -2.75
N VAL A 226 -0.25 25.87 -1.47
CA VAL A 226 -0.07 24.75 -0.56
C VAL A 226 -0.86 25.01 0.71
N VAL A 227 -1.53 23.97 1.19
CA VAL A 227 -2.31 23.99 2.42
C VAL A 227 -1.78 22.95 3.39
N PHE A 228 -1.69 23.31 4.67
CA PHE A 228 -1.44 22.39 5.77
C PHE A 228 -2.54 22.51 6.80
N ARG A 229 -2.83 21.42 7.51
CA ARG A 229 -3.74 21.41 8.66
C ARG A 229 -2.96 21.58 9.96
N LYS A 230 -3.42 22.47 10.83
CA LYS A 230 -2.87 22.71 12.17
C LYS A 230 -3.11 21.48 13.07
N ASN A 231 -2.20 21.26 14.01
CA ASN A 231 -2.14 20.07 14.89
C ASN A 231 -3.51 19.76 15.56
N VAL A 232 -4.02 18.56 15.32
CA VAL A 232 -5.43 18.19 15.51
C VAL A 232 -5.62 17.54 16.89
N ARG A 233 -6.36 18.21 17.78
CA ARG A 233 -6.98 17.60 18.98
C ARG A 233 -8.43 18.04 19.21
N LYS A 234 -9.05 18.80 18.30
CA LYS A 234 -10.41 19.36 18.46
C LYS A 234 -11.23 19.28 17.18
N LEU A 235 -12.56 19.32 17.38
CA LEU A 235 -13.62 19.52 16.38
C LEU A 235 -13.16 20.61 15.39
N SER A 236 -12.99 20.27 14.12
CA SER A 236 -12.28 21.14 13.18
C SER A 236 -13.05 21.28 11.89
N ARG A 237 -13.20 22.49 11.36
CA ARG A 237 -13.86 22.78 10.07
C ARG A 237 -12.80 23.04 8.98
N PRO A 238 -11.98 22.06 8.55
CA PRO A 238 -10.90 22.27 7.59
C PRO A 238 -11.43 22.35 6.15
N TYR A 239 -12.40 23.23 5.91
CA TYR A 239 -12.94 23.46 4.58
C TYR A 239 -12.00 24.37 3.79
N LEU A 240 -11.73 23.95 2.56
CA LEU A 240 -10.87 24.65 1.63
C LEU A 240 -11.57 24.76 0.28
N PHE A 241 -11.39 25.89 -0.38
CA PHE A 241 -11.92 26.16 -1.71
C PHE A 241 -10.77 26.55 -2.63
N ILE A 242 -10.91 26.29 -3.92
CA ILE A 242 -10.02 26.82 -4.94
C ILE A 242 -10.45 28.25 -5.31
N ASP A 243 -9.51 29.12 -5.66
CA ASP A 243 -9.77 30.52 -6.06
C ASP A 243 -10.10 30.66 -7.55
N PHE A 244 -10.51 29.56 -8.18
CA PHE A 244 -10.80 29.51 -9.60
C PHE A 244 -12.04 28.66 -9.87
N PRO A 245 -13.07 29.19 -10.54
CA PRO A 245 -14.24 28.40 -10.90
C PRO A 245 -13.88 27.38 -11.98
N MET A 246 -14.16 26.11 -11.74
CA MET A 246 -13.99 25.06 -12.75
C MET A 246 -15.14 25.08 -13.76
N ARG A 247 -14.83 24.87 -15.03
CA ARG A 247 -15.79 24.59 -16.09
C ARG A 247 -15.93 23.08 -16.28
N PRO A 248 -17.02 22.62 -16.90
CA PRO A 248 -17.09 21.23 -17.36
C PRO A 248 -15.88 20.87 -18.23
N ASP A 249 -15.38 19.66 -18.04
CA ASP A 249 -14.19 19.08 -18.67
C ASP A 249 -12.84 19.71 -18.24
N ASP A 250 -12.84 20.70 -17.34
CA ASP A 250 -11.59 21.15 -16.72
C ASP A 250 -10.99 20.03 -15.86
N GLU A 251 -9.67 19.87 -15.96
CA GLU A 251 -8.94 18.88 -15.18
C GLU A 251 -8.26 19.55 -13.99
N LEU A 252 -8.63 19.13 -12.78
CA LEU A 252 -7.97 19.53 -11.55
C LEU A 252 -7.01 18.43 -11.09
N TYR A 253 -5.78 18.82 -10.78
CA TYR A 253 -4.76 17.93 -10.22
C TYR A 253 -4.43 18.37 -8.79
N ILE A 254 -4.55 17.45 -7.84
CA ILE A 254 -4.18 17.66 -6.44
C ILE A 254 -3.05 16.70 -6.08
N ARG A 255 -1.98 17.21 -5.48
CA ARG A 255 -0.89 16.39 -4.94
C ARG A 255 -0.94 16.37 -3.42
N ILE A 256 -0.88 15.17 -2.85
CA ILE A 256 -0.80 14.94 -1.42
C ILE A 256 0.64 15.18 -0.99
N LEU A 257 0.88 16.18 -0.15
CA LEU A 257 2.25 16.53 0.26
C LEU A 257 2.68 15.83 1.55
N SER A 258 1.74 15.48 2.41
CA SER A 258 1.98 14.71 3.62
C SER A 258 0.69 14.06 4.11
N VAL A 259 0.81 12.97 4.87
CA VAL A 259 -0.31 12.20 5.44
C VAL A 259 -0.04 11.94 6.92
N ASP A 260 -0.99 12.28 7.79
CA ASP A 260 -0.95 11.88 9.20
C ASP A 260 -1.67 10.55 9.39
N LEU A 261 -0.87 9.48 9.52
CA LEU A 261 -1.35 8.10 9.65
C LEU A 261 -2.10 7.82 10.97
N ASN A 262 -2.14 8.77 11.91
CA ASN A 262 -2.98 8.64 13.11
C ASN A 262 -4.47 8.88 12.81
N TYR A 263 -4.79 9.46 11.67
CA TYR A 263 -6.17 9.72 11.23
C TYR A 263 -6.59 8.69 10.18
N ARG A 264 -7.72 8.02 10.46
CA ARG A 264 -8.23 6.90 9.64
C ARG A 264 -9.11 7.33 8.48
N THR A 265 -9.58 8.58 8.47
CA THR A 265 -10.52 9.05 7.46
C THR A 265 -9.79 9.85 6.37
N PRO A 266 -9.74 9.35 5.12
CA PRO A 266 -9.32 10.19 4.01
C PRO A 266 -10.26 11.39 3.93
N GLY A 267 -9.74 12.58 3.59
CA GLY A 267 -10.57 13.78 3.44
C GLY A 267 -11.67 13.59 2.38
N VAL A 268 -12.60 14.54 2.29
CA VAL A 268 -13.62 14.54 1.24
C VAL A 268 -13.34 15.64 0.22
N ILE A 269 -13.78 15.42 -1.00
CA ILE A 269 -13.83 16.42 -2.06
C ILE A 269 -15.24 16.53 -2.61
N GLY A 270 -15.57 17.70 -3.13
CA GLY A 270 -16.86 17.97 -3.72
C GLY A 270 -16.87 19.26 -4.50
N PHE A 271 -18.03 19.56 -5.05
CA PHE A 271 -18.29 20.77 -5.82
C PHE A 271 -19.28 21.64 -5.08
N THR A 272 -19.22 22.94 -5.36
CA THR A 272 -20.21 23.89 -4.88
C THR A 272 -20.50 24.91 -5.96
N ASN A 273 -21.75 25.33 -6.05
CA ASN A 273 -22.15 26.49 -6.86
C ASN A 273 -22.19 27.77 -6.02
N ALA A 274 -21.89 27.68 -4.71
CA ALA A 274 -21.79 28.83 -3.85
C ALA A 274 -20.44 29.52 -4.04
N GLU A 275 -20.49 30.85 -4.12
CA GLU A 275 -19.30 31.68 -4.10
C GLU A 275 -18.50 31.43 -2.80
N PRO A 276 -17.20 31.07 -2.85
CA PRO A 276 -16.40 30.80 -1.66
C PRO A 276 -16.48 31.90 -0.60
N SER A 277 -16.52 33.16 -1.01
CA SER A 277 -16.66 34.31 -0.09
C SER A 277 -17.96 34.28 0.74
N THR A 278 -19.03 33.71 0.19
CA THR A 278 -20.32 33.56 0.88
C THR A 278 -20.28 32.39 1.85
N VAL A 279 -19.71 31.26 1.42
CA VAL A 279 -19.56 30.06 2.25
C VAL A 279 -18.71 30.36 3.47
N VAL A 280 -17.58 31.02 3.27
CA VAL A 280 -16.64 31.45 4.30
C VAL A 280 -17.29 32.28 5.40
N LYS A 281 -18.16 33.24 5.05
CA LYS A 281 -18.91 34.04 6.05
C LYS A 281 -19.81 33.18 6.94
N THR A 282 -20.10 31.96 6.49
CA THR A 282 -20.94 30.99 7.19
C THR A 282 -20.17 29.71 7.55
N ILE A 283 -18.83 29.73 7.54
CA ILE A 283 -18.01 28.55 7.81
C ILE A 283 -18.26 28.00 9.21
N ASP A 284 -18.59 28.88 10.16
CA ASP A 284 -19.02 28.57 11.54
C ASP A 284 -20.42 27.94 11.64
N LYS A 285 -21.13 27.85 10.52
CA LYS A 285 -22.39 27.11 10.37
C LYS A 285 -22.26 25.80 9.59
N LEU A 286 -21.11 25.52 8.99
CA LEU A 286 -20.86 24.22 8.36
C LEU A 286 -20.65 23.12 9.44
N PRO A 287 -20.83 21.84 9.11
CA PRO A 287 -20.51 20.76 10.04
C PRO A 287 -19.04 20.80 10.49
N ALA A 288 -18.75 20.41 11.74
CA ALA A 288 -17.37 20.38 12.23
C ALA A 288 -16.73 18.99 12.12
N ASP A 289 -17.50 17.92 12.20
CA ASP A 289 -16.91 16.57 12.35
C ASP A 289 -17.27 15.63 11.21
N ASP A 290 -18.43 15.85 10.60
CA ASP A 290 -18.98 14.97 9.60
C ASP A 290 -19.38 15.76 8.34
N PRO A 291 -18.69 15.57 7.21
CA PRO A 291 -19.09 16.17 5.95
C PRO A 291 -20.48 15.70 5.48
N MET A 292 -21.07 14.67 6.09
CA MET A 292 -22.45 14.25 5.77
C MET A 292 -23.44 15.39 5.98
N GLY A 293 -23.19 16.28 6.94
CA GLY A 293 -24.06 17.44 7.16
C GLY A 293 -24.05 18.47 6.01
N LEU A 294 -23.20 18.29 4.99
CA LEU A 294 -23.26 19.07 3.76
C LEU A 294 -24.27 18.52 2.74
N TYR A 295 -24.73 17.26 2.86
CA TYR A 295 -25.73 16.69 1.94
C TYR A 295 -27.07 17.42 1.98
N ASP A 296 -27.42 17.98 3.14
CA ASP A 296 -28.66 18.75 3.32
C ASP A 296 -28.55 20.17 2.73
N ARG A 297 -27.37 20.59 2.29
CA ARG A 297 -27.15 21.91 1.69
C ARG A 297 -27.18 21.81 0.16
N PRO A 298 -28.20 22.39 -0.51
CA PRO A 298 -28.40 22.24 -1.95
C PRO A 298 -27.29 22.85 -2.81
N GLU A 299 -26.42 23.67 -2.22
CA GLU A 299 -25.27 24.27 -2.87
C GLU A 299 -24.01 23.39 -2.86
N PHE A 300 -24.01 22.23 -2.20
CA PHE A 300 -22.87 21.32 -2.12
C PHE A 300 -23.17 19.95 -2.73
N TRP A 301 -22.20 19.43 -3.47
CA TRP A 301 -22.20 18.08 -4.01
C TRP A 301 -20.94 17.37 -3.53
N ILE A 302 -21.07 16.56 -2.48
CA ILE A 302 -19.94 15.87 -1.84
C ILE A 302 -19.84 14.44 -2.35
N ILE A 303 -18.63 14.06 -2.73
CA ILE A 303 -18.29 12.68 -3.09
C ILE A 303 -17.91 11.99 -1.79
N ASN A 304 -18.82 11.21 -1.21
CA ASN A 304 -18.55 10.42 -0.01
C ASN A 304 -18.35 8.93 -0.34
N GLU A 305 -17.67 8.28 0.59
CA GLU A 305 -17.26 6.87 0.68
C GLU A 305 -15.97 6.49 -0.05
N ASP A 306 -15.49 7.28 -1.02
CA ASP A 306 -14.23 6.99 -1.72
C ASP A 306 -13.43 8.24 -2.17
N GLY A 307 -13.74 9.43 -1.64
CA GLY A 307 -13.23 10.72 -2.14
C GLY A 307 -11.69 10.83 -2.22
N PHE A 308 -10.98 10.22 -1.28
CA PHE A 308 -9.59 9.83 -1.46
C PHE A 308 -9.41 8.39 -0.95
N ASP A 309 -8.46 7.65 -1.50
CA ASP A 309 -8.20 6.27 -1.11
C ASP A 309 -7.75 6.18 0.36
N GLU A 310 -8.25 5.21 1.13
CA GLU A 310 -7.84 4.97 2.53
C GLU A 310 -6.33 4.72 2.69
N ARG A 311 -5.63 4.40 1.58
CA ARG A 311 -4.18 4.17 1.49
C ARG A 311 -3.44 5.38 0.90
N LEU A 312 -3.96 6.58 1.12
CA LEU A 312 -3.28 7.85 0.78
C LEU A 312 -1.82 7.81 1.25
N SER A 313 -0.92 8.08 0.33
CA SER A 313 0.52 8.19 0.56
C SER A 313 1.01 9.57 0.13
N GLU A 314 2.13 10.00 0.73
CA GLU A 314 2.76 11.25 0.28
C GLU A 314 3.12 11.13 -1.20
N LEU A 315 2.96 12.22 -1.93
CA LEU A 315 3.14 12.35 -3.38
C LEU A 315 2.10 11.64 -4.25
N ASP A 316 1.05 11.05 -3.67
CA ASP A 316 -0.12 10.67 -4.47
C ASP A 316 -0.64 11.90 -5.24
N GLU A 317 -1.00 11.68 -6.50
CA GLU A 317 -1.68 12.66 -7.31
C GLU A 317 -3.10 12.18 -7.60
N TYR A 318 -4.05 13.11 -7.53
CA TYR A 318 -5.43 12.85 -7.90
C TYR A 318 -5.81 13.80 -9.03
N ARG A 319 -6.38 13.22 -10.09
CA ARG A 319 -7.00 13.96 -11.19
C ARG A 319 -8.51 13.92 -11.02
N PHE A 320 -9.14 15.08 -11.16
CA PHE A 320 -10.58 15.28 -11.03
C PHE A 320 -11.11 15.97 -12.27
N VAL A 321 -12.24 15.48 -12.78
CA VAL A 321 -12.97 16.06 -13.90
C VAL A 321 -14.46 16.00 -13.60
N PHE A 322 -15.18 17.10 -13.82
CA PHE A 322 -16.64 17.13 -13.86
C PHE A 322 -17.06 17.36 -15.31
N ASP A 323 -17.84 16.46 -15.89
CA ASP A 323 -18.16 16.51 -17.31
C ASP A 323 -19.44 17.30 -17.62
N GLN A 324 -19.72 17.51 -18.91
CA GLN A 324 -20.91 18.25 -19.37
C GLN A 324 -22.24 17.60 -19.01
N LYS A 325 -22.26 16.31 -18.64
CA LYS A 325 -23.46 15.59 -18.22
C LYS A 325 -23.70 15.71 -16.71
N GLY A 326 -22.75 16.27 -15.98
CA GLY A 326 -22.81 16.40 -14.54
C GLY A 326 -22.17 15.23 -13.79
N GLU A 327 -21.47 14.33 -14.48
CA GLU A 327 -20.78 13.21 -13.85
C GLU A 327 -19.41 13.65 -13.34
N ILE A 328 -19.05 13.17 -12.16
CA ILE A 328 -17.74 13.42 -11.56
C ILE A 328 -16.87 12.19 -11.76
N HIS A 329 -15.70 12.40 -12.33
CA HIS A 329 -14.70 11.38 -12.58
C HIS A 329 -13.43 11.70 -11.81
N MET A 330 -12.90 10.69 -11.12
CA MET A 330 -11.71 10.82 -10.28
C MET A 330 -10.75 9.66 -10.54
N TRP A 331 -9.47 9.97 -10.64
CA TRP A 331 -8.40 8.99 -10.80
C TRP A 331 -7.27 9.28 -9.82
N ARG A 332 -6.85 8.24 -9.09
CA ARG A 332 -5.57 8.24 -8.37
C ARG A 332 -4.47 7.92 -9.37
N ILE A 333 -3.54 8.85 -9.54
CA ILE A 333 -2.33 8.69 -10.33
C ILE A 333 -1.24 8.22 -9.38
N LEU A 334 -0.92 6.94 -9.46
CA LEU A 334 0.18 6.35 -8.71
C LEU A 334 1.49 6.89 -9.25
N SER A 335 2.36 7.36 -8.35
CA SER A 335 3.71 7.77 -8.71
C SER A 335 4.48 6.52 -9.19
N VAL A 336 4.69 6.42 -10.50
CA VAL A 336 5.68 5.48 -11.05
C VAL A 336 7.05 6.05 -10.70
N VAL A 337 7.76 5.44 -9.77
CA VAL A 337 9.17 5.76 -9.51
C VAL A 337 10.09 4.77 -10.17
#